data_AF-A0AAD2FJK9-F1
#
_entry.id   AF-A0AAD2FJK9-F1
#
_cell.length_a   1.000
_cell.length_b   1.000
_cell.length_c   1.000
_cell.angle_alpha   90.00
_cell.angle_beta   90.00
_cell.angle_gamma   90.00
#
_symmetry.space_group_name_H-M   'P 1'
#
loop_
_entity.id
_entity.type
_entity.pdbx_description
1 polymer ?
#
loop_
_entity_poly.entity_id
_entity_poly.type
_entity_poly.pdbx_seq_one_letter_code
_entity_poly.pdbx_strand_id
1 'polypeptide(L)'
;MIQELPWIENPYDCKLWSIFSGLSCLYFLKAQLSSSGDHHSGTPVGCWQKFRQKFPVGLSLFLLGIILAVMNLTNTRHANTNNSSSDLDQKDTIQFTSEAFVVNALKGATWGDWKTGILEGTLPQLPLTTLNSCLSVCLLAKNLFPDKPVVERRAVSWSIGLMNIFFCPMGSMPHCHGAGGLAGQNKLGAKSGLSMVVLGVFKITLSILAHYGYLLTLFDALPSSILGLLLVIAGHELALTGVSSVAHPKEGTSWTAFAPGKQPDLTVTLMTGLIIVGTGKTHVGTLCGLITYLLHESGHVEGSSNDGVTGDTDLATEDSAGNEEYSPLHRE
;
A
#
# COMPACT_ATOMS: atom_id res chain seq x y z
N MET A 1 28.56 -27.32 25.51
CA MET A 1 27.40 -27.06 24.62
C MET A 1 27.32 -25.60 24.12
N ILE A 2 28.38 -24.79 24.29
CA ILE A 2 28.53 -23.42 23.72
C ILE A 2 29.96 -23.30 23.11
N GLN A 3 30.46 -24.36 22.49
CA GLN A 3 31.80 -24.41 21.88
C GLN A 3 31.83 -25.04 20.48
N GLU A 4 30.66 -25.29 19.88
CA GLU A 4 30.50 -25.85 18.53
C GLU A 4 29.73 -24.85 17.65
N LEU A 5 30.29 -23.64 17.52
CA LEU A 5 29.66 -22.56 16.79
C LEU A 5 30.58 -22.12 15.63
N PRO A 6 30.52 -22.81 14.47
CA PRO A 6 31.48 -22.70 13.38
C PRO A 6 31.26 -21.47 12.46
N TRP A 7 30.63 -20.41 12.96
CA TRP A 7 30.11 -19.30 12.13
C TRP A 7 31.07 -18.14 11.85
N ILE A 8 32.37 -18.32 12.09
CA ILE A 8 33.37 -17.31 11.71
C ILE A 8 34.54 -18.03 11.04
N GLU A 9 34.34 -18.42 9.78
CA GLU A 9 35.47 -18.81 8.91
C GLU A 9 35.65 -17.86 7.71
N ASN A 10 34.69 -16.97 7.41
CA ASN A 10 34.79 -16.08 6.27
C ASN A 10 34.40 -14.62 6.59
N PRO A 11 35.23 -13.62 6.24
CA PRO A 11 34.91 -12.19 6.42
C PRO A 11 33.73 -11.69 5.54
N TYR A 12 33.13 -12.58 4.73
CA TYR A 12 32.05 -12.29 3.78
C TYR A 12 30.74 -13.03 4.08
N ASP A 13 30.54 -13.54 5.30
CA ASP A 13 29.29 -14.22 5.63
C ASP A 13 28.11 -13.23 5.50
N CYS A 14 27.36 -13.34 4.40
CA CYS A 14 26.25 -12.46 4.06
C CYS A 14 25.18 -12.47 5.17
N LYS A 15 25.16 -13.51 6.01
CA LYS A 15 24.33 -13.60 7.20
C LYS A 15 24.73 -12.59 8.28
N LEU A 16 26.03 -12.41 8.55
CA LEU A 16 26.55 -11.42 9.50
C LEU A 16 26.24 -9.98 9.05
N TRP A 17 26.45 -9.68 7.77
CA TRP A 17 26.08 -8.38 7.19
C TRP A 17 24.57 -8.18 7.15
N SER A 18 23.78 -9.23 6.89
CA SER A 18 22.32 -9.18 7.00
C SER A 18 21.85 -8.94 8.44
N ILE A 19 22.52 -9.50 9.44
CA ILE A 19 22.21 -9.28 10.87
C ILE A 19 22.60 -7.87 11.28
N PHE A 20 23.79 -7.40 10.93
CA PHE A 20 24.24 -6.02 11.22
C PHE A 20 23.34 -4.97 10.54
N SER A 21 22.93 -5.24 9.30
CA SER A 21 21.90 -4.50 8.58
C SER A 21 20.57 -4.50 9.32
N GLY A 22 20.08 -5.68 9.73
CA GLY A 22 18.83 -5.82 10.47
C GLY A 22 18.84 -5.03 11.78
N LEU A 23 19.94 -5.10 12.54
CA LEU A 23 20.12 -4.37 13.80
C LEU A 23 20.23 -2.85 13.58
N SER A 24 20.97 -2.41 12.56
CA SER A 24 21.02 -1.00 12.17
C SER A 24 19.65 -0.51 11.71
N CYS A 25 18.90 -1.31 10.96
CA CYS A 25 17.55 -0.99 10.54
C CYS A 25 16.60 -0.86 11.74
N LEU A 26 16.62 -1.81 12.69
CA LEU A 26 15.84 -1.74 13.92
C LEU A 26 16.18 -0.48 14.73
N TYR A 27 17.45 -0.09 14.76
CA TYR A 27 17.88 1.15 15.36
C TYR A 27 17.23 2.36 14.67
N PHE A 28 17.29 2.50 13.34
CA PHE A 28 16.64 3.61 12.64
C PHE A 28 15.12 3.58 12.74
N LEU A 29 14.50 2.39 12.65
CA LEU A 29 13.05 2.20 12.74
C LEU A 29 12.52 2.59 14.12
N LYS A 30 13.18 2.21 15.22
CA LYS A 30 12.77 2.61 16.58
C LYS A 30 12.69 4.13 16.74
N ALA A 31 13.59 4.88 16.11
CA ALA A 31 13.58 6.34 16.16
C ALA A 31 12.46 6.97 15.30
N GLN A 32 12.06 6.31 14.22
CA GLN A 32 10.87 6.69 13.42
C GLN A 32 9.60 6.46 14.23
N LEU A 33 9.45 5.28 14.85
CA LEU A 33 8.28 4.92 15.66
C LEU A 33 8.11 5.82 16.88
N SER A 34 9.22 6.19 17.53
CA SER A 34 9.22 7.16 18.63
C SER A 34 8.76 8.56 18.20
N SER A 35 8.84 8.90 16.91
CA SER A 35 8.40 10.21 16.40
C SER A 35 6.89 10.29 16.17
N SER A 36 6.21 9.15 15.93
CA SER A 36 4.76 9.14 15.69
C SER A 36 3.94 9.23 16.98
N GLY A 37 4.53 8.91 18.15
CA GLY A 37 3.86 8.94 19.45
C GLY A 37 4.02 10.23 20.26
N ASP A 38 4.95 11.11 19.90
CA ASP A 38 5.42 12.19 20.77
C ASP A 38 5.25 13.58 20.13
N HIS A 39 3.99 14.01 19.95
CA HIS A 39 3.69 15.40 19.61
C HIS A 39 3.49 16.32 20.83
N HIS A 40 3.68 15.81 22.06
CA HIS A 40 3.36 16.54 23.29
C HIS A 40 4.52 16.92 24.21
N SER A 41 5.76 16.50 23.95
CA SER A 41 6.90 16.91 24.76
C SER A 41 7.72 18.01 24.06
N GLY A 42 7.58 19.26 24.53
CA GLY A 42 8.27 20.46 24.01
C GLY A 42 9.80 20.49 24.23
N THR A 43 10.47 19.34 24.16
CA THR A 43 11.93 19.25 24.29
C THR A 43 12.60 19.42 22.93
N PRO A 44 13.67 20.24 22.82
CA PRO A 44 14.38 20.43 21.57
C PRO A 44 15.09 19.14 21.16
N VAL A 45 14.53 18.45 20.16
CA VAL A 45 15.18 17.29 19.53
C VAL A 45 16.46 17.70 18.81
N GLY A 46 17.58 17.06 19.19
CA GLY A 46 18.90 17.30 18.60
C GLY A 46 18.95 17.00 17.09
N CYS A 47 19.90 17.61 16.38
CA CYS A 47 20.05 17.49 14.93
C CYS A 47 20.17 16.04 14.45
N TRP A 48 20.89 15.21 15.21
CA TRP A 48 21.06 13.78 14.92
C TRP A 48 19.73 13.00 14.99
N GLN A 49 18.86 13.35 15.94
CA GLN A 49 17.55 12.71 16.09
C GLN A 49 16.62 13.10 14.94
N LYS A 50 16.64 14.38 14.51
CA LYS A 50 15.90 14.84 13.32
C LYS A 50 16.36 14.14 12.04
N PHE A 51 17.66 13.92 11.87
CA PHE A 51 18.19 13.16 10.74
C PHE A 51 17.69 11.72 10.75
N ARG A 52 17.78 11.06 11.90
CA ARG A 52 17.33 9.67 12.09
C ARG A 52 15.83 9.50 11.82
N GLN A 53 15.01 10.49 12.16
CA GLN A 53 13.58 10.57 11.90
C GLN A 53 13.22 10.90 10.43
N LYS A 54 14.17 11.32 9.60
CA LYS A 54 13.94 11.57 8.17
C LYS A 54 14.65 10.57 7.25
N PHE A 55 15.38 9.62 7.83
CA PHE A 55 16.19 8.68 7.07
C PHE A 55 15.30 7.74 6.23
N PRO A 56 15.51 7.63 4.90
CA PRO A 56 14.69 6.78 4.03
C PRO A 56 15.11 5.31 4.19
N VAL A 57 14.64 4.67 5.26
CA VAL A 57 14.99 3.29 5.62
C VAL A 57 14.72 2.32 4.47
N GLY A 58 13.56 2.40 3.81
CA GLY A 58 13.22 1.54 2.68
C GLY A 58 14.18 1.66 1.50
N LEU A 59 14.61 2.88 1.14
CA LEU A 59 15.59 3.10 0.09
C LEU A 59 16.95 2.51 0.46
N SER A 60 17.34 2.65 1.73
CA SER A 60 18.62 2.15 2.24
C SER A 60 18.67 0.63 2.23
N LEU A 61 17.58 -0.03 2.64
CA LEU A 61 17.43 -1.48 2.56
C LEU A 61 17.44 -1.99 1.13
N PHE A 62 16.78 -1.28 0.22
CA PHE A 62 16.79 -1.62 -1.20
C PHE A 62 18.21 -1.53 -1.78
N LEU A 63 18.93 -0.45 -1.53
CA LEU A 63 20.32 -0.28 -1.99
C LEU A 63 21.25 -1.37 -1.42
N LEU A 64 21.12 -1.70 -0.13
CA LEU A 64 21.86 -2.80 0.47
C LEU A 64 21.51 -4.14 -0.21
N GLY A 65 20.23 -4.38 -0.50
CA GLY A 65 19.79 -5.55 -1.24
C GLY A 65 20.49 -5.68 -2.59
N ILE A 66 20.55 -4.58 -3.34
CA ILE A 66 21.26 -4.55 -4.64
C ILE A 66 22.74 -4.85 -4.47
N ILE A 67 23.42 -4.27 -3.46
CA ILE A 67 24.83 -4.56 -3.19
C ILE A 67 25.04 -6.05 -2.90
N LEU A 68 24.22 -6.64 -2.03
CA LEU A 68 24.32 -8.07 -1.70
C LEU A 68 23.98 -8.96 -2.90
N ALA A 69 23.01 -8.59 -3.73
CA ALA A 69 22.68 -9.31 -4.96
C ALA A 69 23.86 -9.31 -5.94
N VAL A 70 24.51 -8.16 -6.14
CA VAL A 70 25.70 -8.05 -7.00
C VAL A 70 26.86 -8.89 -6.43
N MET A 71 27.09 -8.84 -5.11
CA MET A 71 28.11 -9.67 -4.46
C MET A 71 27.82 -11.17 -4.67
N ASN A 72 26.57 -11.59 -4.49
CA ASN A 72 26.17 -12.99 -4.68
C ASN A 72 26.42 -13.45 -6.13
N LEU A 73 25.96 -12.67 -7.11
CA LEU A 73 26.17 -12.97 -8.54
C LEU A 73 27.65 -13.00 -8.92
N THR A 74 28.46 -12.09 -8.36
CA THR A 74 29.91 -12.03 -8.63
C THR A 74 30.62 -13.25 -8.03
N ASN A 75 30.24 -13.68 -6.82
CA ASN A 75 30.80 -14.84 -6.16
C ASN A 75 30.44 -16.15 -6.87
N THR A 76 29.18 -16.31 -7.33
CA THR A 76 28.78 -17.47 -8.14
C THR A 76 29.59 -17.55 -9.42
N ARG A 77 29.82 -16.40 -10.08
CA ARG A 77 30.65 -16.33 -11.29
C ARG A 77 32.11 -16.74 -11.02
N HIS A 78 32.70 -16.27 -9.93
CA HIS A 78 34.07 -16.63 -9.55
C HIS A 78 34.23 -18.11 -9.16
N ALA A 79 33.24 -18.69 -8.47
CA ALA A 79 33.25 -20.10 -8.12
C ALA A 79 33.20 -21.00 -9.36
N ASN A 80 32.38 -20.64 -10.36
CA ASN A 80 32.28 -21.39 -11.60
C ASN A 80 33.57 -21.28 -12.43
N THR A 81 34.19 -20.09 -12.51
CA THR A 81 35.47 -19.93 -13.25
C THR A 81 36.63 -20.74 -12.67
N ASN A 82 36.65 -20.96 -11.35
CA ASN A 82 37.71 -21.73 -10.70
C ASN A 82 37.52 -23.25 -10.82
N ASN A 83 36.31 -23.70 -11.15
CA ASN A 83 35.97 -25.12 -11.32
C ASN A 83 35.96 -25.55 -12.80
N SER A 84 36.08 -24.62 -13.75
CA SER A 84 36.10 -24.90 -15.19
C SER A 84 37.51 -25.05 -15.74
N SER A 85 38.14 -26.18 -15.45
CA SER A 85 39.00 -26.87 -16.43
C SER A 85 38.19 -28.07 -16.93
N SER A 86 37.92 -28.09 -18.25
CA SER A 86 37.12 -29.06 -19.01
C SER A 86 35.62 -29.16 -18.67
N ASP A 87 34.82 -28.23 -19.21
CA ASP A 87 33.56 -28.50 -19.93
C ASP A 87 32.86 -27.17 -20.21
N LEU A 88 33.30 -26.52 -21.29
CA LEU A 88 32.58 -25.42 -21.90
C LEU A 88 31.42 -26.01 -22.70
N ASP A 89 30.35 -26.41 -22.03
CA ASP A 89 29.06 -26.49 -22.73
C ASP A 89 27.88 -26.09 -21.84
N GLN A 90 27.31 -24.94 -22.20
CA GLN A 90 25.88 -24.66 -22.22
C GLN A 90 25.11 -24.22 -20.95
N LYS A 91 25.68 -24.15 -19.73
CA LYS A 91 24.88 -23.75 -18.54
C LYS A 91 25.12 -22.35 -17.94
N ASP A 92 26.24 -21.70 -18.26
CA ASP A 92 26.69 -20.48 -17.55
C ASP A 92 26.70 -19.19 -18.40
N THR A 93 26.16 -19.23 -19.61
CA THR A 93 25.79 -17.97 -20.26
C THR A 93 24.55 -17.47 -19.53
N ILE A 94 24.63 -16.27 -18.91
CA ILE A 94 23.44 -15.51 -18.49
C ILE A 94 22.45 -15.69 -19.62
N GLN A 95 21.42 -16.53 -19.41
CA GLN A 95 20.51 -16.82 -20.50
C GLN A 95 19.91 -15.48 -20.83
N PHE A 96 20.31 -14.95 -21.98
CA PHE A 96 19.77 -13.74 -22.54
C PHE A 96 18.38 -14.15 -22.97
N THR A 97 17.48 -14.27 -21.99
CA THR A 97 16.20 -14.88 -22.24
C THR A 97 15.57 -13.96 -23.26
N SER A 98 15.31 -14.51 -24.45
CA SER A 98 14.52 -13.85 -25.48
C SER A 98 13.05 -13.85 -25.05
N GLU A 99 12.79 -13.72 -23.75
CA GLU A 99 11.44 -13.67 -23.24
C GLU A 99 10.83 -12.37 -23.72
N ALA A 100 9.66 -12.52 -24.32
CA ALA A 100 8.96 -11.41 -24.93
C ALA A 100 8.72 -10.35 -23.86
N PHE A 101 9.08 -9.10 -24.19
CA PHE A 101 8.77 -7.92 -23.39
C PHE A 101 7.27 -7.79 -23.05
N VAL A 102 6.42 -8.48 -23.81
CA VAL A 102 4.98 -8.60 -23.61
C VAL A 102 4.59 -10.07 -23.55
N VAL A 103 3.94 -10.47 -22.45
CA VAL A 103 3.40 -11.83 -22.29
C VAL A 103 1.89 -11.78 -22.52
N ASN A 104 1.33 -12.71 -23.29
CA ASN A 104 -0.12 -12.86 -23.35
C ASN A 104 -0.61 -13.60 -22.10
N ALA A 105 -0.95 -12.84 -21.06
CA ALA A 105 -1.39 -13.39 -19.77
C ALA A 105 -2.70 -14.19 -19.86
N LEU A 106 -3.51 -13.94 -20.89
CA LEU A 106 -4.79 -14.63 -21.11
C LEU A 106 -4.64 -15.95 -21.87
N LYS A 107 -3.44 -16.26 -22.38
CA LYS A 107 -3.20 -17.48 -23.15
C LYS A 107 -3.40 -18.71 -22.26
N GLY A 108 -4.41 -19.51 -22.58
CA GLY A 108 -4.72 -20.74 -21.83
C GLY A 108 -5.51 -20.51 -20.54
N ALA A 109 -6.03 -19.30 -20.31
CA ALA A 109 -6.88 -19.01 -19.15
C ALA A 109 -8.15 -19.88 -19.17
N THR A 110 -8.37 -20.62 -18.09
CA THR A 110 -9.53 -21.49 -17.92
C THR A 110 -10.62 -20.81 -17.12
N TRP A 111 -11.85 -21.35 -17.16
CA TRP A 111 -12.94 -20.88 -16.31
C TRP A 111 -12.63 -21.01 -14.81
N GLY A 112 -11.78 -21.98 -14.43
CA GLY A 112 -11.29 -22.13 -13.07
C GLY A 112 -10.47 -20.90 -12.64
N ASP A 113 -9.56 -20.45 -13.50
CA ASP A 113 -8.71 -19.27 -13.23
C ASP A 113 -9.54 -18.00 -13.10
N TRP A 114 -10.58 -17.84 -13.92
CA TRP A 114 -11.54 -16.73 -13.81
C TRP A 114 -12.28 -16.75 -12.47
N LYS A 115 -12.77 -17.92 -12.02
CA LYS A 115 -13.42 -18.04 -10.71
C LYS A 115 -12.45 -17.68 -9.58
N THR A 116 -11.24 -18.21 -9.61
CA THR A 116 -10.20 -17.92 -8.60
C THR A 116 -9.85 -16.44 -8.60
N GLY A 117 -9.61 -15.83 -9.77
CA GLY A 117 -9.28 -14.41 -9.88
C GLY A 117 -10.40 -13.48 -9.42
N ILE A 118 -11.67 -13.82 -9.67
CA ILE A 118 -12.82 -13.05 -9.19
C ILE A 118 -12.97 -13.18 -7.67
N LEU A 119 -12.94 -14.40 -7.15
CA LEU A 119 -13.18 -14.67 -5.74
C LEU A 119 -12.02 -14.26 -4.84
N GLU A 120 -10.80 -14.68 -5.18
CA GLU A 120 -9.62 -14.47 -4.35
C GLU A 120 -8.95 -13.12 -4.59
N GLY A 121 -9.04 -12.58 -5.81
CA GLY A 121 -8.45 -11.30 -6.18
C GLY A 121 -9.46 -10.15 -6.16
N THR A 122 -10.45 -10.19 -7.05
CA THR A 122 -11.34 -9.04 -7.31
C THR A 122 -12.15 -8.67 -6.07
N LEU A 123 -12.74 -9.65 -5.38
CA LEU A 123 -13.62 -9.38 -4.23
C LEU A 123 -12.88 -8.64 -3.08
N PRO A 124 -11.68 -9.07 -2.62
CA PRO A 124 -10.87 -8.26 -1.69
C PRO A 124 -10.38 -6.93 -2.26
N GLN A 125 -10.05 -6.90 -3.55
CA GLN A 125 -9.39 -5.75 -4.17
C GLN A 125 -10.35 -4.59 -4.47
N LEU A 126 -11.65 -4.85 -4.60
CA LEU A 126 -12.69 -3.83 -4.80
C LEU A 126 -12.70 -2.77 -3.68
N PRO A 127 -12.89 -3.12 -2.39
CA PRO A 127 -12.84 -2.13 -1.32
C PRO A 127 -11.44 -1.52 -1.17
N LEU A 128 -10.39 -2.35 -1.30
CA LEU A 128 -9.00 -1.88 -1.10
C LEU A 128 -8.60 -0.82 -2.13
N THR A 129 -8.85 -1.06 -3.42
CA THR A 129 -8.51 -0.11 -4.49
C THR A 129 -9.38 1.14 -4.42
N THR A 130 -10.67 0.98 -4.14
CA THR A 130 -11.59 2.12 -4.06
C THR A 130 -11.16 3.07 -2.92
N LEU A 131 -10.82 2.53 -1.75
CA LEU A 131 -10.42 3.32 -0.60
C LEU A 131 -9.00 3.85 -0.72
N ASN A 132 -8.02 2.99 -0.98
CA ASN A 132 -6.60 3.36 -0.98
C ASN A 132 -6.20 4.14 -2.24
N SER A 133 -6.82 3.85 -3.38
CA SER A 133 -6.32 4.31 -4.68
C SER A 133 -7.25 5.26 -5.42
N CYS A 134 -8.56 5.23 -5.16
CA CYS A 134 -9.48 6.24 -5.68
C CYS A 134 -9.69 7.36 -4.66
N LEU A 135 -10.16 7.02 -3.47
CA LEU A 135 -10.58 8.01 -2.47
C LEU A 135 -9.40 8.69 -1.77
N SER A 136 -8.52 7.90 -1.15
CA SER A 136 -7.38 8.41 -0.38
C SER A 136 -6.47 9.29 -1.24
N VAL A 137 -6.25 8.90 -2.51
CA VAL A 137 -5.51 9.72 -3.48
C VAL A 137 -6.19 11.06 -3.73
N CYS A 138 -7.50 11.09 -3.99
CA CYS A 138 -8.22 12.35 -4.26
C CYS A 138 -8.18 13.30 -3.05
N LEU A 139 -8.39 12.76 -1.85
CA LEU A 139 -8.38 13.54 -0.61
C LEU A 139 -6.98 14.03 -0.26
N LEU A 140 -5.98 13.18 -0.40
CA LEU A 140 -4.59 13.55 -0.21
C LEU A 140 -4.17 14.60 -1.23
N ALA A 141 -4.56 14.48 -2.50
CA ALA A 141 -4.25 15.46 -3.53
C ALA A 141 -4.85 16.83 -3.18
N LYS A 142 -6.11 16.88 -2.73
CA LYS A 142 -6.77 18.11 -2.26
C LYS A 142 -6.02 18.75 -1.08
N ASN A 143 -5.56 17.95 -0.13
CA ASN A 143 -4.82 18.44 1.04
C ASN A 143 -3.41 18.93 0.69
N LEU A 144 -2.72 18.25 -0.24
CA LEU A 144 -1.35 18.60 -0.63
C LEU A 144 -1.29 19.75 -1.64
N PHE A 145 -2.35 19.95 -2.43
CA PHE A 145 -2.41 20.93 -3.52
C PHE A 145 -3.76 21.68 -3.50
N PRO A 146 -4.03 22.50 -2.47
CA PRO A 146 -5.31 23.20 -2.32
C PRO A 146 -5.60 24.18 -3.47
N ASP A 147 -4.55 24.73 -4.08
CA ASP A 147 -4.66 25.71 -5.18
C ASP A 147 -4.94 25.06 -6.55
N LYS A 148 -5.01 23.73 -6.63
CA LYS A 148 -5.23 22.99 -7.88
C LYS A 148 -6.68 22.52 -8.00
N PRO A 149 -7.18 22.31 -9.24
CA PRO A 149 -8.49 21.71 -9.44
C PRO A 149 -8.64 20.39 -8.70
N VAL A 150 -9.82 20.18 -8.11
CA VAL A 150 -10.13 18.95 -7.37
C VAL A 150 -10.11 17.77 -8.34
N VAL A 151 -9.36 16.73 -7.98
CA VAL A 151 -9.32 15.48 -8.73
C VAL A 151 -10.62 14.70 -8.47
N GLU A 152 -11.37 14.42 -9.54
CA GLU A 152 -12.61 13.66 -9.44
C GLU A 152 -12.36 12.17 -9.23
N ARG A 153 -13.07 11.58 -8.25
CA ARG A 153 -13.02 10.14 -7.98
C ARG A 153 -13.35 9.30 -9.21
N ARG A 154 -14.34 9.74 -10.01
CA ARG A 154 -14.78 9.06 -11.23
C ARG A 154 -13.66 9.00 -12.27
N ALA A 155 -12.94 10.11 -12.46
CA ALA A 155 -11.81 10.18 -13.39
C ALA A 155 -10.66 9.25 -12.94
N VAL A 156 -10.36 9.22 -11.64
CA VAL A 156 -9.33 8.32 -11.08
C VAL A 156 -9.72 6.86 -11.25
N SER A 157 -10.96 6.48 -10.96
CA SER A 157 -11.45 5.11 -11.17
C SER A 157 -11.39 4.69 -12.63
N TRP A 158 -11.76 5.56 -13.58
CA TRP A 158 -11.63 5.29 -15.01
C TRP A 158 -10.17 5.10 -15.43
N SER A 159 -9.27 5.94 -14.93
CA SER A 159 -7.83 5.81 -15.20
C SER A 159 -7.29 4.45 -14.72
N ILE A 160 -7.67 4.01 -13.51
CA ILE A 160 -7.30 2.70 -12.96
C ILE A 160 -7.88 1.56 -13.79
N GLY A 161 -9.16 1.63 -14.16
CA GLY A 161 -9.79 0.60 -15.00
C GLY A 161 -9.10 0.46 -16.36
N LEU A 162 -8.87 1.59 -17.04
CA LEU A 162 -8.26 1.60 -18.36
C LEU A 162 -6.81 1.08 -18.36
N MET A 163 -5.98 1.48 -17.38
CA MET A 163 -4.61 0.98 -17.31
C MET A 163 -4.57 -0.54 -17.07
N ASN A 164 -5.48 -1.07 -16.25
CA ASN A 164 -5.51 -2.52 -15.97
C ASN A 164 -6.06 -3.33 -17.15
N ILE A 165 -7.11 -2.85 -17.81
CA ILE A 165 -7.64 -3.50 -19.03
C ILE A 165 -6.58 -3.56 -20.12
N PHE A 166 -5.73 -2.53 -20.23
CA PHE A 166 -4.69 -2.48 -21.25
C PHE A 166 -3.46 -3.31 -20.88
N PHE A 167 -2.91 -3.13 -19.68
CA PHE A 167 -1.61 -3.72 -19.31
C PHE A 167 -1.67 -5.11 -18.68
N CYS A 168 -2.76 -5.48 -17.98
CA CYS A 168 -2.84 -6.81 -17.35
C CYS A 168 -2.87 -7.96 -18.37
N PRO A 169 -3.62 -7.87 -19.49
CA PRO A 169 -3.55 -8.89 -20.55
C PRO A 169 -2.15 -9.03 -21.17
N MET A 170 -1.33 -7.99 -21.07
CA MET A 170 0.07 -7.93 -21.54
C MET A 170 1.08 -8.49 -20.52
N GLY A 171 0.61 -9.11 -19.43
CA GLY A 171 1.47 -9.74 -18.42
C GLY A 171 1.82 -8.84 -17.25
N SER A 172 1.23 -7.63 -17.17
CA SER A 172 1.49 -6.75 -16.05
C SER A 172 0.66 -7.10 -14.82
N MET A 173 1.22 -6.86 -13.63
CA MET A 173 0.46 -6.97 -12.39
C MET A 173 -0.60 -5.85 -12.30
N PRO A 174 -1.68 -6.05 -11.54
CA PRO A 174 -2.69 -5.01 -11.35
C PRO A 174 -2.09 -3.70 -10.81
N HIS A 175 -2.48 -2.59 -11.43
CA HIS A 175 -2.01 -1.25 -11.10
C HIS A 175 -3.06 -0.43 -10.38
N CYS A 176 -2.61 0.56 -9.61
CA CYS A 176 -3.47 1.55 -9.00
C CYS A 176 -2.73 2.87 -8.81
N HIS A 177 -3.47 3.95 -8.54
CA HIS A 177 -2.85 5.17 -8.04
C HIS A 177 -2.54 5.02 -6.55
N GLY A 178 -1.30 5.25 -6.13
CA GLY A 178 -0.90 5.08 -4.73
C GLY A 178 -0.86 6.41 -3.97
N ALA A 179 -1.70 6.57 -2.93
CA ALA A 179 -1.64 7.75 -2.06
C ALA A 179 -0.27 7.88 -1.37
N GLY A 180 0.33 6.77 -0.95
CA GLY A 180 1.67 6.74 -0.37
C GLY A 180 2.76 7.21 -1.34
N GLY A 181 2.66 6.86 -2.63
CA GLY A 181 3.58 7.33 -3.66
C GLY A 181 3.47 8.83 -3.88
N LEU A 182 2.24 9.37 -3.91
CA LEU A 182 1.99 10.80 -4.00
C LEU A 182 2.54 11.56 -2.79
N ALA A 183 2.25 11.08 -1.57
CA ALA A 183 2.77 11.64 -0.33
C ALA A 183 4.31 11.63 -0.30
N GLY A 184 4.93 10.50 -0.72
CA GLY A 184 6.37 10.35 -0.76
C GLY A 184 7.04 11.35 -1.70
N GLN A 185 6.51 11.51 -2.91
CA GLN A 185 7.04 12.50 -3.85
C GLN A 185 6.84 13.93 -3.35
N ASN A 186 5.70 14.26 -2.75
CA ASN A 186 5.49 15.57 -2.15
C ASN A 186 6.47 15.84 -0.99
N LYS A 187 6.73 14.83 -0.15
CA LYS A 187 7.72 14.90 0.95
C LYS A 187 9.15 15.12 0.44
N LEU A 188 9.46 14.62 -0.76
CA LEU A 188 10.72 14.86 -1.47
C LEU A 188 10.74 16.19 -2.25
N GLY A 189 9.70 17.03 -2.11
CA GLY A 189 9.64 18.36 -2.70
C GLY A 189 8.98 18.43 -4.07
N ALA A 190 8.47 17.32 -4.63
CA ALA A 190 7.77 17.35 -5.91
C ALA A 190 6.40 18.07 -5.76
N LYS A 191 6.17 19.09 -6.60
CA LYS A 191 4.92 19.88 -6.60
C LYS A 191 4.11 19.77 -7.90
N SER A 192 4.60 19.00 -8.87
CA SER A 192 3.94 18.78 -10.16
C SER A 192 3.95 17.29 -10.53
N GLY A 193 3.05 16.89 -11.44
CA GLY A 193 3.00 15.52 -11.94
C GLY A 193 4.20 15.13 -12.82
N LEU A 194 5.06 16.09 -13.17
CA LEU A 194 6.26 15.84 -13.97
C LEU A 194 7.21 14.86 -13.26
N SER A 195 7.27 14.88 -11.92
CA SER A 195 8.09 13.92 -11.18
C SER A 195 7.67 12.47 -11.43
N MET A 196 6.35 12.21 -11.51
CA MET A 196 5.81 10.89 -11.83
C MET A 196 6.16 10.47 -13.26
N VAL A 197 6.05 11.40 -14.22
CA VAL A 197 6.40 11.15 -15.62
C VAL A 197 7.89 10.84 -15.77
N VAL A 198 8.76 11.67 -15.18
CA VAL A 198 10.21 11.48 -15.21
C VAL A 198 10.59 10.15 -14.56
N LEU A 199 9.98 9.79 -13.43
CA LEU A 199 10.22 8.50 -12.79
C LEU A 199 9.80 7.33 -13.70
N GLY A 200 8.64 7.42 -14.35
CA GLY A 200 8.17 6.41 -15.29
C GLY A 200 9.08 6.26 -16.50
N VAL A 201 9.44 7.37 -17.14
CA VAL A 201 10.37 7.41 -18.29
C VAL A 201 11.73 6.87 -17.89
N PHE A 202 12.24 7.24 -16.72
CA PHE A 202 13.49 6.71 -16.20
C PHE A 202 13.45 5.19 -16.03
N LYS A 203 12.37 4.64 -15.44
CA LYS A 203 12.22 3.19 -15.27
C LYS A 203 12.14 2.44 -16.61
N ILE A 204 11.42 2.99 -17.59
CA ILE A 204 11.33 2.43 -18.94
C ILE A 204 12.71 2.46 -19.62
N THR A 205 13.37 3.61 -19.58
CA THR A 205 14.71 3.80 -20.17
C THR A 205 15.72 2.86 -19.53
N LEU A 206 15.69 2.72 -18.19
CA LEU A 206 16.53 1.78 -17.47
C LEU A 206 16.26 0.34 -17.90
N SER A 207 14.99 -0.05 -18.03
CA SER A 207 14.59 -1.39 -18.49
C SER A 207 15.13 -1.72 -19.88
N ILE A 208 15.09 -0.75 -20.79
CA ILE A 208 15.58 -0.91 -22.17
C ILE A 208 17.12 -0.94 -22.20
N LEU A 209 17.78 0.03 -21.57
CA LEU A 209 19.24 0.18 -21.63
C LEU A 209 19.99 -0.90 -20.85
N ALA A 210 19.49 -1.25 -19.66
CA ALA A 210 20.10 -2.30 -18.85
C ALA A 210 19.77 -3.71 -19.38
N HIS A 211 18.98 -3.82 -20.45
CA HIS A 211 18.25 -5.00 -20.91
C HIS A 211 17.45 -5.70 -19.81
N TYR A 212 16.14 -5.84 -20.04
CA TYR A 212 15.18 -6.44 -19.11
C TYR A 212 15.69 -7.73 -18.41
N GLY A 213 16.34 -8.63 -19.14
CA GLY A 213 16.88 -9.88 -18.59
C GLY A 213 17.90 -9.67 -17.45
N TYR A 214 18.82 -8.71 -17.55
CA TYR A 214 19.80 -8.46 -16.48
C TYR A 214 19.14 -7.90 -15.22
N LEU A 215 18.11 -7.05 -15.37
CA LEU A 215 17.37 -6.52 -14.24
C LEU A 215 16.58 -7.62 -13.52
N LEU A 216 15.97 -8.55 -14.27
CA LEU A 216 15.31 -9.72 -13.68
C LEU A 216 16.31 -10.57 -12.89
N THR A 217 17.44 -10.95 -13.49
CA THR A 217 18.46 -11.76 -12.80
C THR A 217 18.98 -11.06 -11.54
N LEU A 218 19.13 -9.74 -11.58
CA LEU A 218 19.52 -8.95 -10.41
C LEU A 218 18.45 -8.97 -9.31
N PHE A 219 17.17 -8.82 -9.68
CA PHE A 219 16.07 -8.86 -8.72
C PHE A 219 15.83 -10.27 -8.15
N ASP A 220 16.04 -11.32 -8.93
CA ASP A 220 15.98 -12.72 -8.46
C ASP A 220 17.12 -13.05 -7.49
N ALA A 221 18.28 -12.38 -7.65
CA ALA A 221 19.41 -12.51 -6.74
C ALA A 221 19.27 -11.70 -5.43
N LEU A 222 18.18 -10.92 -5.26
CA LEU A 222 17.95 -10.18 -4.02
C LEU A 222 17.76 -11.14 -2.83
N PRO A 223 18.44 -10.92 -1.69
CA PRO A 223 18.25 -11.74 -0.52
C PRO A 223 16.81 -11.70 -0.01
N SER A 224 16.20 -12.87 0.16
CA SER A 224 14.84 -13.01 0.69
C SER A 224 14.66 -12.38 2.08
N SER A 225 15.74 -12.29 2.88
CA SER A 225 15.76 -11.61 4.17
C SER A 225 15.46 -10.11 4.06
N ILE A 226 15.97 -9.43 3.03
CA ILE A 226 15.75 -8.00 2.81
C ILE A 226 14.33 -7.76 2.28
N LEU A 227 13.84 -8.60 1.37
CA LEU A 227 12.45 -8.54 0.90
C LEU A 227 11.48 -8.74 2.06
N GLY A 228 11.74 -9.72 2.93
CA GLY A 228 10.96 -9.97 4.14
C GLY A 228 10.96 -8.77 5.08
N LEU A 229 12.12 -8.14 5.32
CA LEU A 229 12.20 -6.96 6.18
C LEU A 229 11.45 -5.76 5.60
N LEU A 230 11.58 -5.51 4.29
CA LEU A 230 10.81 -4.47 3.59
C LEU A 230 9.31 -4.71 3.74
N LEU A 231 8.86 -5.97 3.61
CA LEU A 231 7.46 -6.35 3.76
C LEU A 231 6.97 -6.16 5.20
N VAL A 232 7.77 -6.54 6.20
CA VAL A 232 7.42 -6.34 7.62
C VAL A 232 7.30 -4.85 7.95
N ILE A 233 8.23 -4.02 7.48
CA ILE A 233 8.18 -2.56 7.71
C ILE A 233 6.93 -1.98 7.04
N ALA A 234 6.67 -2.32 5.77
CA ALA A 234 5.49 -1.84 5.06
C ALA A 234 4.18 -2.31 5.75
N GLY A 235 4.11 -3.58 6.15
CA GLY A 235 2.98 -4.14 6.87
C GLY A 235 2.76 -3.48 8.23
N HIS A 236 3.83 -3.18 8.96
CA HIS A 236 3.78 -2.49 10.24
C HIS A 236 3.25 -1.06 10.11
N GLU A 237 3.75 -0.29 9.14
CA GLU A 237 3.25 1.07 8.87
C GLU A 237 1.77 1.07 8.48
N LEU A 238 1.34 0.11 7.65
CA LEU A 238 -0.07 -0.07 7.27
C LEU A 238 -0.93 -0.44 8.49
N ALA A 239 -0.47 -1.36 9.33
CA ALA A 239 -1.19 -1.79 10.53
C ALA A 239 -1.34 -0.66 11.55
N LEU A 240 -0.26 0.08 11.84
CA LEU A 240 -0.32 1.24 12.75
C LEU A 240 -1.24 2.34 12.23
N THR A 241 -1.20 2.60 10.93
CA THR A 241 -2.10 3.57 10.30
C THR A 241 -3.55 3.11 10.39
N GLY A 242 -3.82 1.83 10.17
CA GLY A 242 -5.15 1.22 10.33
C GLY A 242 -5.66 1.32 11.77
N VAL A 243 -4.86 0.89 12.75
CA VAL A 243 -5.22 0.97 14.18
C VAL A 243 -5.45 2.41 14.61
N SER A 244 -4.58 3.35 14.20
CA SER A 244 -4.75 4.77 14.53
C SER A 244 -6.03 5.35 13.93
N SER A 245 -6.40 4.91 12.73
CA SER A 245 -7.64 5.35 12.07
C SER A 245 -8.89 4.87 12.78
N VAL A 246 -8.83 3.71 13.44
CA VAL A 246 -9.97 3.10 14.15
C VAL A 246 -10.03 3.53 15.62
N ALA A 247 -8.90 3.54 16.33
CA ALA A 247 -8.83 3.82 17.77
C ALA A 247 -8.94 5.32 18.10
N HIS A 248 -8.43 6.18 17.22
CA HIS A 248 -8.44 7.63 17.39
C HIS A 248 -8.89 8.33 16.11
N PRO A 249 -10.19 8.21 15.75
CA PRO A 249 -10.72 8.90 14.58
C PRO A 249 -10.62 10.41 14.78
N LYS A 250 -9.65 11.05 14.11
CA LYS A 250 -9.54 12.51 14.12
C LYS A 250 -10.71 13.10 13.33
N GLU A 251 -11.40 14.08 13.91
CA GLU A 251 -12.43 14.85 13.22
C GLU A 251 -11.84 15.49 11.95
N GLY A 252 -12.57 15.42 10.83
CA GLY A 252 -12.10 15.94 9.53
C GLY A 252 -11.13 15.04 8.75
N THR A 253 -10.94 13.78 9.15
CA THR A 253 -10.13 12.81 8.38
C THR A 253 -10.88 12.21 7.19
N SER A 254 -10.10 11.58 6.28
CA SER A 254 -10.55 10.93 5.05
C SER A 254 -11.75 9.97 5.19
N TRP A 255 -11.98 9.39 6.37
CA TRP A 255 -13.11 8.50 6.65
C TRP A 255 -14.43 9.26 6.88
N THR A 256 -14.40 10.42 7.52
CA THR A 256 -15.59 11.27 7.72
C THR A 256 -16.16 11.80 6.41
N ALA A 257 -15.31 11.89 5.37
CA ALA A 257 -15.74 12.19 4.00
C ALA A 257 -16.41 11.00 3.28
N PHE A 258 -16.19 9.76 3.75
CA PHE A 258 -16.81 8.55 3.22
C PHE A 258 -18.16 8.26 3.89
N ALA A 259 -18.23 8.36 5.21
CA ALA A 259 -19.43 8.12 5.99
C ALA A 259 -19.58 9.21 7.06
N PRO A 260 -20.11 10.40 6.72
CA PRO A 260 -20.29 11.48 7.67
C PRO A 260 -21.19 11.03 8.82
N GLY A 261 -20.72 11.21 10.06
CA GLY A 261 -21.43 10.79 11.27
C GLY A 261 -21.24 9.31 11.66
N LYS A 262 -20.55 8.47 10.86
CA LYS A 262 -20.24 7.09 11.23
C LYS A 262 -18.79 6.92 11.63
N GLN A 263 -18.57 6.39 12.83
CA GLN A 263 -17.24 6.04 13.29
C GLN A 263 -16.76 4.72 12.64
N PRO A 264 -15.45 4.58 12.39
CA PRO A 264 -14.90 3.32 11.89
C PRO A 264 -15.15 2.22 12.92
N ASP A 265 -15.79 1.15 12.47
CA ASP A 265 -16.18 0.06 13.36
C ASP A 265 -15.00 -0.87 13.65
N LEU A 266 -14.50 -0.79 14.88
CA LEU A 266 -13.43 -1.65 15.38
C LEU A 266 -13.83 -3.12 15.29
N THR A 267 -15.10 -3.44 15.50
CA THR A 267 -15.62 -4.82 15.45
C THR A 267 -15.47 -5.39 14.05
N VAL A 268 -15.95 -4.66 13.04
CA VAL A 268 -15.84 -5.07 11.62
C VAL A 268 -14.37 -5.24 11.24
N THR A 269 -13.51 -4.30 11.64
CA THR A 269 -12.09 -4.31 11.31
C THR A 269 -11.37 -5.52 11.94
N LEU A 270 -11.59 -5.76 13.24
CA LEU A 270 -11.00 -6.89 13.95
C LEU A 270 -11.52 -8.23 13.44
N MET A 271 -12.83 -8.36 13.20
CA MET A 271 -13.41 -9.59 12.67
C MET A 271 -12.86 -9.92 11.29
N THR A 272 -12.80 -8.92 10.41
CA THR A 272 -12.18 -9.07 9.08
C THR A 272 -10.73 -9.54 9.22
N GLY A 273 -9.91 -8.83 10.01
CA GLY A 273 -8.50 -9.17 10.20
C GLY A 273 -8.27 -10.56 10.80
N LEU A 274 -8.99 -10.91 11.86
CA LEU A 274 -8.87 -12.22 12.53
C LEU A 274 -9.24 -13.37 11.60
N ILE A 275 -10.30 -13.22 10.80
CA ILE A 275 -10.73 -14.25 9.85
C ILE A 275 -9.71 -14.41 8.72
N ILE A 276 -9.14 -13.30 8.21
CA ILE A 276 -8.06 -13.36 7.20
C ILE A 276 -6.86 -14.12 7.77
N VAL A 277 -6.41 -13.76 8.97
CA VAL A 277 -5.24 -14.39 9.62
C VAL A 277 -5.51 -15.86 9.94
N GLY A 278 -6.68 -16.19 10.47
CA GLY A 278 -7.03 -17.55 10.86
C GLY A 278 -7.26 -18.49 9.68
N THR A 279 -7.81 -17.99 8.56
CA THR A 279 -8.11 -18.81 7.38
C THR A 279 -7.04 -18.78 6.30
N GLY A 280 -6.16 -17.78 6.31
CA GLY A 280 -5.25 -17.46 5.21
C GLY A 280 -5.96 -17.01 3.93
N LYS A 281 -7.27 -16.75 3.99
CA LYS A 281 -8.11 -16.45 2.82
C LYS A 281 -8.71 -15.05 2.93
N THR A 282 -8.12 -14.11 2.20
CA THR A 282 -8.53 -12.70 2.19
C THR A 282 -10.00 -12.51 1.79
N HIS A 283 -10.50 -13.33 0.85
CA HIS A 283 -11.87 -13.25 0.37
C HIS A 283 -12.91 -13.67 1.41
N VAL A 284 -12.61 -14.70 2.22
CA VAL A 284 -13.49 -15.12 3.33
C VAL A 284 -13.60 -14.01 4.36
N GLY A 285 -12.45 -13.46 4.78
CA GLY A 285 -12.46 -12.37 5.74
C GLY A 285 -13.16 -11.11 5.21
N THR A 286 -12.97 -10.77 3.94
CA THR A 286 -13.67 -9.62 3.31
C THR A 286 -15.19 -9.84 3.30
N LEU A 287 -15.66 -11.03 2.93
CA LEU A 287 -17.08 -11.37 2.92
C LEU A 287 -17.68 -11.33 4.34
N CYS A 288 -17.01 -11.94 5.31
CA CYS A 288 -17.45 -11.92 6.70
C CYS A 288 -17.48 -10.49 7.26
N GLY A 289 -16.46 -9.68 6.98
CA GLY A 289 -16.42 -8.27 7.35
C GLY A 289 -17.60 -7.48 6.77
N LEU A 290 -17.91 -7.70 5.49
CA LEU A 290 -19.05 -7.07 4.84
C LEU A 290 -20.38 -7.50 5.48
N ILE A 291 -20.55 -8.78 5.78
CA ILE A 291 -21.74 -9.29 6.48
C ILE A 291 -21.86 -8.65 7.87
N THR A 292 -20.76 -8.62 8.65
CA THR A 292 -20.74 -7.96 9.97
C THR A 292 -21.11 -6.49 9.87
N TYR A 293 -20.59 -5.78 8.86
CA TYR A 293 -20.93 -4.38 8.61
C TYR A 293 -22.43 -4.19 8.33
N LEU A 294 -23.01 -5.02 7.43
CA LEU A 294 -24.43 -4.94 7.08
C LEU A 294 -25.34 -5.23 8.28
N LEU A 295 -24.98 -6.22 9.11
CA LEU A 295 -25.74 -6.57 10.32
C LEU A 295 -25.70 -5.44 11.36
N HIS A 296 -24.54 -4.82 11.55
CA HIS A 296 -24.39 -3.73 12.51
C HIS A 296 -25.10 -2.45 12.04
N GLU A 297 -25.14 -2.22 10.73
CA GLU A 297 -25.91 -1.13 10.12
C GLU A 297 -27.42 -1.34 10.27
N SER A 298 -27.93 -2.56 10.05
CA SER A 298 -29.37 -2.85 10.27
C SER A 298 -29.82 -2.65 11.72
N GLY A 299 -28.96 -2.98 12.70
CA GLY A 299 -29.29 -2.78 14.12
C GLY A 299 -29.37 -1.30 14.54
N HIS A 300 -28.58 -0.42 13.92
CA HIS A 300 -28.66 1.02 14.17
C HIS A 300 -29.94 1.66 13.59
N VAL A 301 -30.45 1.13 12.48
CA VAL A 301 -31.69 1.63 11.87
C VAL A 301 -32.92 1.25 12.70
N GLU A 302 -32.95 0.04 13.27
CA GLU A 302 -34.05 -0.38 14.17
C GLU A 302 -34.02 0.34 15.53
N GLY A 303 -32.83 0.61 16.09
CA GLY A 303 -32.69 1.37 17.34
C GLY A 303 -33.18 2.81 17.25
N SER A 304 -32.87 3.51 16.15
CA SER A 304 -33.32 4.90 15.94
C SER A 304 -34.83 5.02 15.65
N SER A 305 -35.51 3.91 15.34
CA SER A 305 -36.95 3.89 15.04
C SER A 305 -37.81 3.75 16.30
N ASN A 306 -37.23 3.34 17.43
CA ASN A 306 -37.95 3.10 18.69
C ASN A 306 -37.86 4.27 19.70
N ASP A 307 -37.01 5.27 19.46
CA ASP A 307 -36.84 6.43 20.35
C ASP A 307 -37.82 7.59 20.04
N GLY A 308 -38.88 7.34 19.27
CA GLY A 308 -39.86 8.34 18.83
C GLY A 308 -41.24 8.27 19.48
N VAL A 309 -41.45 7.46 20.52
CA VAL A 309 -42.77 7.33 21.17
C VAL A 309 -42.65 7.29 22.69
N THR A 310 -42.40 8.45 23.29
CA THR A 310 -42.90 8.76 24.64
C THR A 310 -43.19 10.25 24.75
N GLY A 311 -44.48 10.60 24.76
CA GLY A 311 -45.04 11.69 25.56
C GLY A 311 -44.74 13.13 25.13
N ASP A 312 -45.66 13.73 24.39
CA ASP A 312 -46.46 14.84 24.92
C ASP A 312 -47.71 15.03 24.07
N THR A 313 -48.81 14.47 24.58
CA THR A 313 -50.15 14.94 24.26
C THR A 313 -50.43 16.13 25.16
N ASP A 314 -50.53 17.32 24.59
CA ASP A 314 -51.41 18.35 25.12
C ASP A 314 -52.12 19.09 23.98
N LEU A 315 -53.42 19.27 24.21
CA LEU A 315 -54.39 19.87 23.34
C LEU A 315 -54.11 21.35 23.08
N ALA A 316 -54.30 21.81 21.85
CA ALA A 316 -55.27 22.88 21.54
C ALA A 316 -55.42 23.06 20.02
N THR A 317 -56.60 22.69 19.55
CA THR A 317 -57.26 23.22 18.35
C THR A 317 -57.39 24.74 18.42
N GLU A 318 -57.07 25.46 17.34
CA GLU A 318 -57.97 26.43 16.69
C GLU A 318 -57.26 27.16 15.52
N ASP A 319 -57.80 26.90 14.33
CA ASP A 319 -58.28 27.88 13.35
C ASP A 319 -57.36 28.77 12.49
N SER A 320 -57.85 28.88 11.24
CA SER A 320 -57.77 30.03 10.32
C SER A 320 -56.67 30.07 9.25
N ALA A 321 -57.08 29.54 8.09
CA ALA A 321 -56.96 30.13 6.75
C ALA A 321 -56.21 31.47 6.60
N GLY A 322 -55.31 31.52 5.61
CA GLY A 322 -54.73 32.75 5.09
C GLY A 322 -53.86 32.49 3.86
N ASN A 323 -54.51 32.37 2.70
CA ASN A 323 -53.88 32.62 1.40
C ASN A 323 -53.16 33.96 1.44
N GLU A 324 -51.91 34.02 0.99
CA GLU A 324 -51.50 35.13 0.14
C GLU A 324 -50.33 34.74 -0.78
N GLU A 325 -50.54 35.14 -2.02
CA GLU A 325 -49.81 34.91 -3.25
C GLU A 325 -48.89 36.12 -3.49
N TYR A 326 -47.59 35.94 -3.75
CA TYR A 326 -46.89 36.84 -4.66
C TYR A 326 -45.59 36.29 -5.26
N SER A 327 -45.42 36.66 -6.53
CA SER A 327 -44.51 36.15 -7.57
C SER A 327 -43.02 36.52 -7.44
N PRO A 328 -42.13 35.89 -8.24
CA PRO A 328 -40.71 36.20 -8.36
C PRO A 328 -40.44 37.32 -9.37
N LEU A 329 -39.31 38.06 -9.28
CA LEU A 329 -38.56 38.63 -10.43
C LEU A 329 -37.33 39.48 -10.06
N HIS A 330 -36.30 39.33 -10.91
CA HIS A 330 -35.16 40.22 -11.25
C HIS A 330 -34.04 40.47 -10.23
N ARG A 331 -32.79 40.07 -10.51
CA ARG A 331 -31.80 40.54 -11.51
C ARG A 331 -31.14 41.86 -11.06
N GLU A 332 -29.92 41.74 -10.55
CA GLU A 332 -28.71 42.45 -11.02
C GLU A 332 -27.54 41.47 -11.03
#